data_AF-A0A316ALR3-F1
#
_entry.id   AF-A0A316ALR3-F1
#
_cell.length_a   1.000
_cell.length_b   1.000
_cell.length_c   1.000
_cell.angle_alpha   90.00
_cell.angle_beta   90.00
_cell.angle_gamma   90.00
#
_symmetry.space_group_name_H-M   'P 1'
#
loop_
_entity.id
_entity.type
_entity.pdbx_description
1 polymer ?
#
loop_
_entity_poly.entity_id
_entity_poly.type
_entity_poly.pdbx_seq_one_letter_code
_entity_poly.pdbx_strand_id
1 'polypeptide(L)'
;MQAIDHLRQEIKNHFPHSKELALSSRFALNRQFNFYFEIAPDSPYLLYLNWDGDGIIYILKCLVFKDNETLSRLKNAYPETGSSAFNEGKPRTTITFRFHDPQRLYIQEVTGECQEPLNGQEVHLENLLKHMDTSLQKLV
;
A
#
# COMPACT_ATOMS: atom_id res chain seq x y z
N MET A 1 4.68 16.05 -0.16
CA MET A 1 3.48 15.92 -1.03
C MET A 1 3.83 15.28 -2.36
N GLN A 2 4.80 15.81 -3.14
CA GLN A 2 5.18 15.23 -4.45
C GLN A 2 5.47 13.72 -4.46
N ALA A 3 6.20 13.18 -3.47
CA ALA A 3 6.52 11.75 -3.41
C ALA A 3 5.28 10.85 -3.23
N ILE A 4 4.38 11.21 -2.31
CA ILE A 4 3.13 10.46 -2.09
C ILE A 4 2.21 10.53 -3.31
N ASP A 5 2.08 11.69 -3.93
CA ASP A 5 1.24 11.84 -5.12
C ASP A 5 1.81 11.02 -6.28
N HIS A 6 3.15 10.95 -6.41
CA HIS A 6 3.81 10.09 -7.38
C HIS A 6 3.58 8.60 -7.08
N LEU A 7 3.72 8.17 -5.82
CA LEU A 7 3.45 6.80 -5.40
C LEU A 7 1.99 6.39 -5.66
N ARG A 8 1.04 7.28 -5.37
CA ARG A 8 -0.39 7.08 -5.69
C ARG A 8 -0.62 6.91 -7.19
N GLN A 9 0.01 7.75 -8.00
CA GLN A 9 -0.11 7.65 -9.45
C GLN A 9 0.45 6.32 -9.97
N GLU A 10 1.59 5.87 -9.46
CA GLU A 10 2.17 4.59 -9.85
C GLU A 10 1.33 3.39 -9.40
N ILE A 11 0.75 3.43 -8.20
CA ILE A 11 -0.26 2.43 -7.77
C ILE A 11 -1.44 2.40 -8.74
N LYS A 12 -1.94 3.56 -9.16
CA LYS A 12 -3.06 3.66 -10.10
C LYS A 12 -2.69 3.17 -11.50
N ASN A 13 -1.47 3.44 -11.97
CA ASN A 13 -0.96 2.98 -13.25
C ASN A 13 -0.83 1.45 -13.27
N HIS A 14 -0.31 0.87 -12.19
CA HIS A 14 -0.10 -0.58 -12.06
C HIS A 14 -1.40 -1.34 -11.78
N PHE A 15 -2.30 -0.78 -10.98
CA PHE A 15 -3.62 -1.33 -10.68
C PHE A 15 -4.70 -0.35 -11.17
N PRO A 16 -5.11 -0.42 -12.46
CA PRO A 16 -6.04 0.54 -13.05
C PRO A 16 -7.39 0.62 -12.34
N HIS A 17 -7.85 -0.49 -11.76
CA HIS A 17 -9.09 -0.57 -11.00
C HIS A 17 -8.95 -0.15 -9.53
N SER A 18 -7.74 0.22 -9.09
CA SER A 18 -7.51 0.58 -7.71
C SER A 18 -8.24 1.86 -7.29
N LYS A 19 -8.61 1.90 -6.01
CA LYS A 19 -9.29 3.02 -5.36
C LYS A 19 -8.69 3.26 -3.98
N GLU A 20 -8.23 4.48 -3.74
CA GLU A 20 -7.84 4.92 -2.40
C GLU A 20 -9.09 5.01 -1.50
N LEU A 21 -9.03 4.41 -0.32
CA LEU A 21 -10.09 4.46 0.67
C LEU A 21 -10.01 5.79 1.41
N ALA A 22 -11.13 6.52 1.44
CA ALA A 22 -11.22 7.80 2.11
C ALA A 22 -11.65 7.63 3.57
N LEU A 23 -11.00 8.35 4.48
CA LEU A 23 -11.49 8.58 5.83
C LEU A 23 -12.70 9.53 5.81
N SER A 24 -13.54 9.48 6.85
CA SER A 24 -14.57 10.51 7.01
C SER A 24 -13.95 11.89 7.22
N SER A 25 -14.73 12.93 6.93
CA SER A 25 -14.36 14.33 7.15
C SER A 25 -13.95 14.62 8.60
N ARG A 26 -14.39 13.81 9.57
CA ARG A 26 -13.98 13.90 10.98
C ARG A 26 -12.47 13.74 11.18
N PHE A 27 -11.79 13.02 10.29
CA PHE A 27 -10.33 12.82 10.32
C PHE A 27 -9.60 13.68 9.29
N ALA A 28 -10.29 14.54 8.54
CA ALA A 28 -9.69 15.33 7.46
C ALA A 28 -8.69 16.38 7.95
N LEU A 29 -8.78 16.79 9.22
CA LEU A 29 -7.85 17.75 9.83
C LEU A 29 -6.57 17.09 10.36
N ASN A 30 -6.52 15.76 10.43
CA ASN A 30 -5.33 15.04 10.91
C ASN A 30 -4.37 14.83 9.74
N ARG A 31 -3.07 15.08 9.98
CA ARG A 31 -2.02 14.73 9.01
C ARG A 31 -2.05 13.22 8.81
N GLN A 32 -2.35 12.80 7.58
CA GLN A 32 -2.46 11.39 7.23
C GLN A 32 -1.09 10.85 6.82
N PHE A 33 -0.73 9.75 7.47
CA PHE A 33 0.49 9.02 7.21
C PHE A 33 0.22 7.62 6.67
N ASN A 34 -1.05 7.21 6.63
CA ASN A 34 -1.49 5.86 6.27
C ASN A 34 -2.52 5.97 5.16
N PHE A 35 -2.25 5.34 4.03
CA PHE A 35 -3.11 5.33 2.85
C PHE A 35 -3.44 3.88 2.50
N TYR A 36 -4.71 3.60 2.28
CA TYR A 36 -5.20 2.26 1.97
C TYR A 36 -5.80 2.26 0.58
N PHE A 37 -5.45 1.28 -0.24
CA PHE A 37 -5.96 1.14 -1.60
C PHE A 37 -6.59 -0.23 -1.76
N GLU A 38 -7.86 -0.23 -2.14
CA GLU A 38 -8.45 -1.40 -2.78
C GLU A 38 -7.80 -1.52 -4.16
N ILE A 39 -7.16 -2.66 -4.45
CA ILE A 39 -6.42 -2.85 -5.70
C ILE A 39 -7.25 -3.54 -6.79
N ALA A 40 -8.21 -4.37 -6.38
CA ALA A 40 -9.19 -4.98 -7.27
C ALA A 40 -10.52 -5.20 -6.53
N PRO A 41 -11.66 -5.03 -7.22
CA PRO A 41 -12.96 -5.39 -6.69
C PRO A 41 -12.98 -6.86 -6.27
N ASP A 42 -13.69 -7.13 -5.18
CA ASP A 42 -13.94 -8.48 -4.66
C ASP A 42 -12.70 -9.33 -4.31
N SER A 43 -11.53 -8.69 -4.18
CA SER A 43 -10.31 -9.35 -3.76
C SER A 43 -10.13 -9.25 -2.23
N PRO A 44 -9.55 -10.27 -1.56
CA PRO A 44 -9.26 -10.21 -0.13
C PRO A 44 -7.99 -9.41 0.19
N TYR A 45 -7.52 -8.57 -0.73
CA TYR A 45 -6.25 -7.86 -0.63
C TYR A 45 -6.47 -6.36 -0.50
N LEU A 46 -5.66 -5.73 0.34
CA LEU A 46 -5.63 -4.29 0.52
C LEU A 46 -4.18 -3.81 0.51
N LEU A 47 -3.88 -2.82 -0.31
CA LEU A 47 -2.58 -2.19 -0.31
C LEU A 47 -2.53 -1.12 0.77
N TYR A 48 -1.46 -1.11 1.56
CA TYR A 48 -1.22 -0.10 2.59
C TYR A 48 0.09 0.61 2.29
N LEU A 49 0.03 1.93 2.12
CA LEU A 49 1.20 2.79 2.01
C LEU A 49 1.28 3.66 3.26
N ASN A 50 2.41 3.59 3.96
CA ASN A 50 2.70 4.45 5.07
C ASN A 50 3.92 5.32 4.82
N TRP A 51 3.87 6.52 5.39
CA TRP A 51 4.94 7.50 5.42
C TRP A 51 5.32 7.80 6.86
N ASP A 52 6.63 7.78 7.16
CA ASP A 52 7.18 8.04 8.50
C ASP A 52 6.93 9.48 9.01
N GLY A 53 6.64 10.42 8.09
CA GLY A 53 6.43 11.83 8.38
C GLY A 53 7.70 12.69 8.34
N ASP A 54 8.88 12.06 8.30
CA ASP A 54 10.20 12.69 8.22
C ASP A 54 10.69 12.84 6.76
N GLY A 55 9.97 12.25 5.81
CA GLY A 55 10.00 12.67 4.41
C GLY A 55 10.73 11.73 3.45
N ILE A 56 11.41 10.71 3.97
CA ILE A 56 12.26 9.83 3.16
C ILE A 56 11.89 8.36 3.26
N ILE A 57 11.37 7.85 4.39
CA ILE A 57 11.07 6.42 4.54
C ILE A 57 9.58 6.15 4.34
N TYR A 58 9.32 5.12 3.55
CA TYR A 58 7.99 4.64 3.22
C TYR A 58 7.91 3.15 3.47
N ILE A 59 6.73 2.70 3.87
CA ILE A 59 6.42 1.29 4.09
C ILE A 59 5.22 0.93 3.22
N LEU A 60 5.41 0.03 2.28
CA LEU A 60 4.35 -0.53 1.46
C LEU A 60 4.05 -1.96 1.92
N LYS A 61 2.78 -2.26 2.17
CA LYS A 61 2.34 -3.60 2.57
C LYS A 61 1.20 -4.09 1.69
N CYS A 62 1.28 -5.34 1.28
CA CYS A 62 0.11 -6.09 0.84
C CYS A 62 -0.51 -6.75 2.06
N LEU A 63 -1.71 -6.30 2.46
CA LEU A 63 -2.50 -6.92 3.52
C LEU A 63 -3.44 -7.96 2.91
N VAL A 64 -3.47 -9.15 3.51
CA VAL A 64 -4.43 -10.20 3.16
C VAL A 64 -5.43 -10.40 4.30
N PHE A 65 -6.70 -10.53 3.92
CA PHE A 65 -7.81 -10.79 4.83
C PHE A 65 -8.33 -12.21 4.63
N LYS A 66 -9.07 -12.71 5.62
CA LYS A 66 -9.61 -14.06 5.60
C LYS A 66 -10.48 -14.33 4.37
N ASP A 67 -11.33 -13.36 4.02
CA ASP A 67 -12.26 -13.41 2.91
C ASP A 67 -12.66 -11.99 2.47
N ASN A 68 -13.27 -11.89 1.29
CA ASN A 68 -13.73 -10.63 0.71
C ASN A 68 -14.85 -9.99 1.55
N GLU A 69 -15.71 -10.80 2.18
CA GLU A 69 -16.80 -10.30 3.03
C GLU A 69 -16.26 -9.53 4.24
N THR A 70 -15.24 -10.08 4.90
CA THR A 70 -14.53 -9.44 6.02
C THR A 70 -13.94 -8.12 5.57
N LEU A 71 -13.18 -8.10 4.46
CA LEU A 71 -12.59 -6.85 3.95
C LEU A 71 -13.67 -5.82 3.61
N SER A 72 -14.75 -6.23 2.93
CA SER A 72 -15.87 -5.35 2.58
C SER A 72 -16.49 -4.69 3.82
N ARG A 73 -16.74 -5.47 4.88
CA ARG A 73 -17.24 -4.94 6.15
C ARG A 73 -16.28 -3.92 6.78
N LEU A 74 -14.98 -4.22 6.78
CA LEU A 74 -13.96 -3.32 7.35
C LEU A 74 -13.81 -2.02 6.53
N LYS A 75 -13.86 -2.11 5.19
CA LYS A 75 -13.87 -0.93 4.31
C LYS A 75 -15.05 -0.01 4.60
N ASN A 76 -16.24 -0.58 4.84
CA ASN A 76 -17.44 0.20 5.17
C ASN A 76 -17.34 0.87 6.55
N ALA A 77 -16.64 0.26 7.51
CA ALA A 77 -16.41 0.82 8.84
C ALA A 77 -15.24 1.83 8.89
N TYR A 78 -14.34 1.80 7.90
CA TYR A 78 -13.12 2.62 7.87
C TYR A 78 -13.36 4.13 7.99
N PRO A 79 -14.38 4.73 7.33
CA PRO A 79 -14.65 6.15 7.49
C PRO A 79 -14.92 6.57 8.94
N GLU A 80 -15.55 5.71 9.74
CA GLU A 80 -15.96 6.02 11.11
C GLU A 80 -14.89 5.66 12.15
N THR A 81 -14.23 4.51 11.95
CA THR A 81 -13.32 3.91 12.94
C THR A 81 -11.84 4.18 12.64
N GLY A 82 -11.52 4.63 11.43
CA GLY A 82 -10.15 4.91 11.02
C GLY A 82 -9.30 3.65 10.82
N SER A 83 -7.97 3.82 10.83
CA SER A 83 -7.01 2.75 10.50
C SER A 83 -7.09 1.51 11.38
N SER A 84 -7.66 1.60 12.59
CA SER A 84 -7.87 0.44 13.46
C SER A 84 -8.79 -0.61 12.83
N ALA A 85 -9.64 -0.23 11.87
CA ALA A 85 -10.48 -1.15 11.11
C ALA A 85 -9.66 -2.27 10.44
N PHE A 86 -8.42 -2.00 10.03
CA PHE A 86 -7.61 -2.93 9.26
C PHE A 86 -6.61 -3.74 10.09
N ASN A 87 -6.68 -3.67 11.43
CA ASN A 87 -5.78 -4.42 12.32
C ASN A 87 -5.93 -5.95 12.18
N GLU A 88 -7.06 -6.43 11.66
CA GLU A 88 -7.28 -7.85 11.36
C GLU A 88 -6.52 -8.34 10.12
N GLY A 89 -6.08 -7.42 9.25
CA GLY A 89 -5.34 -7.73 8.03
C GLY A 89 -3.93 -8.19 8.36
N LYS A 90 -3.50 -9.32 7.77
CA LYS A 90 -2.14 -9.84 7.96
C LYS A 90 -1.23 -9.32 6.84
N PRO A 91 -0.05 -8.77 7.15
CA PRO A 91 0.90 -8.41 6.11
C PRO A 91 1.41 -9.68 5.44
N ARG A 92 1.17 -9.78 4.13
CA ARG A 92 1.68 -10.86 3.29
C ARG A 92 3.07 -10.54 2.74
N THR A 93 3.22 -9.31 2.27
CA THR A 93 4.51 -8.73 1.86
C THR A 93 4.63 -7.34 2.45
N THR A 94 5.80 -7.01 2.97
CA THR A 94 6.15 -5.66 3.44
C THR A 94 7.44 -5.23 2.79
N ILE A 95 7.44 -4.04 2.19
CA ILE A 95 8.62 -3.41 1.61
C ILE A 95 8.82 -2.05 2.29
N THR A 96 9.98 -1.89 2.93
CA THR A 96 10.45 -0.63 3.48
C THR A 96 11.46 -0.03 2.53
N PHE A 97 11.26 1.21 2.11
CA PHE A 97 12.13 1.85 1.13
C PHE A 97 12.31 3.34 1.40
N ARG A 98 13.43 3.88 0.90
CA ARG A 98 13.70 5.30 0.87
C ARG A 98 13.35 5.86 -0.49
N PHE A 99 12.51 6.89 -0.50
CA PHE A 99 12.19 7.64 -1.72
C PHE A 99 13.18 8.79 -1.86
N HIS A 100 14.09 8.68 -2.83
CA HIS A 100 15.08 9.71 -3.10
C HIS A 100 14.61 10.66 -4.20
N ASP A 101 14.12 10.09 -5.31
CA ASP A 101 13.56 10.83 -6.42
C ASP A 101 12.44 10.02 -7.11
N PRO A 102 11.63 10.63 -8.01
CA PRO A 102 10.53 9.94 -8.68
C PRO A 102 10.92 8.68 -9.44
N GLN A 103 12.16 8.58 -9.92
CA GLN A 103 12.61 7.46 -10.72
C GLN A 103 13.26 6.37 -9.89
N ARG A 104 13.85 6.70 -8.73
CA ARG A 104 14.70 5.79 -7.95
C ARG A 104 14.31 5.76 -6.49
N LEU A 105 14.14 4.54 -6.00
CA LEU A 105 13.96 4.26 -4.59
C LEU A 105 14.94 3.20 -4.12
N TYR A 106 15.36 3.32 -2.87
CA TYR A 106 16.30 2.40 -2.25
C TYR A 106 15.58 1.47 -1.28
N ILE A 107 15.55 0.19 -1.59
CA ILE A 107 14.89 -0.83 -0.78
C ILE A 107 15.75 -1.09 0.46
N GLN A 108 15.21 -0.79 1.64
CA GLN A 108 15.89 -1.08 2.89
C GLN A 108 15.65 -2.52 3.33
N GLU A 109 14.40 -2.95 3.22
CA GLU A 109 13.98 -4.26 3.73
C GLU A 109 12.75 -4.76 2.98
N VAL A 110 12.74 -6.04 2.71
CA VAL A 110 11.60 -6.80 2.21
C VAL A 110 11.39 -8.00 3.12
N THR A 111 10.15 -8.19 3.56
CA THR A 111 9.73 -9.36 4.34
C THR A 111 8.44 -9.94 3.76
N GLY A 112 8.22 -11.24 3.98
CA GLY A 112 7.05 -11.96 3.50
C GLY A 112 7.24 -12.61 2.13
N GLU A 113 6.16 -12.74 1.37
CA GLU A 113 6.13 -13.47 0.09
C GLU A 113 6.56 -12.60 -1.10
N CYS A 114 7.76 -12.04 -1.03
CA CYS A 114 8.39 -11.39 -2.18
C CYS A 114 9.11 -12.41 -3.07
N GLN A 115 9.06 -12.20 -4.38
CA GLN A 115 9.70 -13.11 -5.34
C GLN A 115 11.23 -13.03 -5.34
N GLU A 116 11.80 -11.88 -4.98
CA GLU A 116 13.22 -11.59 -5.17
C GLU A 116 13.84 -10.89 -3.95
N PRO A 117 15.11 -11.17 -3.63
CA PRO A 117 15.82 -10.47 -2.58
C PRO A 117 16.19 -9.06 -3.06
N LEU A 118 15.32 -8.09 -2.81
CA LEU A 118 15.54 -6.68 -3.17
C LEU A 118 16.30 -5.88 -2.10
N ASN A 119 16.64 -6.50 -0.96
CA ASN A 119 17.25 -5.79 0.16
C ASN A 119 18.55 -5.09 -0.24
N GLY A 120 18.62 -3.79 0.03
CA GLY A 120 19.78 -2.97 -0.25
C GLY A 120 19.95 -2.58 -1.72
N GLN A 121 18.93 -2.78 -2.56
CA GLN A 121 18.96 -2.44 -3.99
C GLN A 121 18.26 -1.12 -4.28
N GLU A 122 18.77 -0.40 -5.29
CA GLU A 122 18.04 0.68 -5.95
C GLU A 122 17.14 0.09 -7.04
N VAL A 123 15.87 0.45 -7.03
CA VAL A 123 14.90 0.01 -8.04
C VAL A 123 14.11 1.20 -8.56
N HIS A 124 13.56 1.02 -9.76
CA HIS A 124 12.56 1.94 -10.29
C HIS A 124 11.21 1.71 -9.61
N LEU A 125 10.45 2.79 -9.43
CA LEU A 125 9.15 2.71 -8.76
C LEU A 125 8.16 1.79 -9.47
N GLU A 126 8.14 1.78 -10.81
CA GLU A 126 7.34 0.84 -11.61
C GLU A 126 7.65 -0.64 -11.32
N ASN A 127 8.86 -0.94 -10.85
CA ASN A 127 9.28 -2.31 -10.55
C ASN A 127 8.94 -2.69 -9.11
N LEU A 128 8.87 -1.72 -8.18
CA LEU A 128 8.48 -1.97 -6.78
C LEU A 128 7.17 -2.78 -6.68
N LEU A 129 6.15 -2.38 -7.45
CA LEU A 129 4.83 -3.03 -7.41
C LEU A 129 4.83 -4.42 -8.07
N LYS A 130 5.67 -4.63 -9.09
CA LYS A 130 5.84 -5.94 -9.73
C LYS A 130 6.34 -7.00 -8.74
N HIS A 131 7.20 -6.60 -7.80
CA HIS A 131 7.81 -7.51 -6.84
C HIS A 131 6.97 -7.79 -5.58
N MET A 132 5.86 -7.08 -5.38
CA MET A 132 5.10 -7.21 -4.13
C MET A 132 4.44 -8.57 -3.94
N ASP A 133 3.75 -9.12 -4.95
CA ASP A 133 3.10 -10.45 -4.89
C ASP A 133 2.53 -10.84 -6.28
N THR A 134 2.83 -12.07 -6.74
CA THR A 134 2.32 -12.62 -8.02
C THR A 134 0.82 -12.82 -8.05
N SER A 135 0.20 -13.03 -6.90
CA SER A 135 -1.25 -13.15 -6.77
C SER A 135 -1.92 -11.84 -7.14
N LEU A 136 -1.25 -10.70 -6.94
CA LEU A 136 -1.74 -9.38 -7.33
C LEU A 136 -1.61 -9.14 -8.83
N GLN A 137 -0.57 -9.69 -9.47
CA GLN A 137 -0.40 -9.59 -10.93
C GLN A 137 -1.57 -10.25 -11.70
N LYS A 138 -2.26 -11.21 -11.08
CA LYS A 138 -3.47 -11.83 -11.66
C LYS A 138 -4.74 -10.99 -11.54
N LEU A 139 -4.66 -9.87 -10.81
CA LEU A 139 -5.78 -8.95 -10.56
C LEU A 139 -5.71 -7.67 -11.42
N VAL A 140 -4.64 -7.52 -12.20
CA VAL A 140 -4.40 -6.44 -13.18
C VAL A 140 -4.86 -6.92 -14.55
#